data_AF-A0A7L4HEF2-F1
#
_entry.id   AF-A0A7L4HEF2-F1
#
_cell.length_a   1.000
_cell.length_b   1.000
_cell.length_c   1.000
_cell.angle_alpha   90.00
_cell.angle_beta   90.00
_cell.angle_gamma   90.00
#
_symmetry.space_group_name_H-M   'P 1'
#
loop_
_entity.id
_entity.type
_entity.pdbx_description
1 polymer ?
#
loop_
_entity_poly.entity_id
_entity_poly.type
_entity_poly.pdbx_seq_one_letter_code
_entity_poly.pdbx_strand_id
1 'polypeptide(L)'
;QYNMFNFLSFSQFLADMENNALFRDDIECQKLIMEAMKYHLLPERRPMLQSPRTKPRKSTTFGVFLFFITSICCHSGATSIEKYELRTNMWTPVANMNGRRLQFGVAVLDDKLYVVGGRDGLKTLNTVEC
;
A
#
# COMPACT_ATOMS: atom_id res chain seq x y z
N GLN A 1 -2.55 11.53 -14.38
CA GLN A 1 -1.73 10.49 -15.03
C GLN A 1 -0.73 9.94 -14.02
N TYR A 2 -1.16 9.05 -13.11
CA TYR A 2 -0.24 8.30 -12.25
C TYR A 2 -0.84 6.92 -11.96
N ASN A 3 -0.49 5.97 -12.85
CA ASN A 3 -0.62 4.54 -12.61
C ASN A 3 0.51 4.14 -11.67
N MET A 4 0.20 3.90 -10.40
CA MET A 4 1.11 3.25 -9.48
C MET A 4 0.41 2.00 -8.98
N PHE A 5 0.62 0.90 -9.71
CA PHE A 5 0.65 -0.51 -9.29
C PHE A 5 0.62 -1.34 -10.57
N ASN A 6 1.79 -1.71 -11.09
CA ASN A 6 1.96 -2.74 -12.12
C ASN A 6 1.68 -4.13 -11.52
N PHE A 7 0.47 -4.35 -11.00
CA PHE A 7 -0.12 -5.68 -10.98
C PHE A 7 -0.95 -5.76 -12.25
N LEU A 8 -0.72 -6.81 -13.06
CA LEU A 8 -1.46 -7.23 -14.26
C LEU A 8 -2.58 -6.26 -14.68
N SER A 9 -2.50 -5.68 -15.88
CA SER A 9 -3.59 -4.88 -16.42
C SER A 9 -4.90 -5.64 -16.19
N PHE A 10 -5.94 -4.96 -15.67
CA PHE A 10 -7.18 -5.62 -15.26
C PHE A 10 -7.74 -6.51 -16.38
N SER A 11 -7.55 -6.10 -17.64
CA SER A 11 -7.82 -6.89 -18.84
C SER A 11 -7.03 -8.21 -18.94
N GLN A 12 -5.74 -8.21 -18.59
CA GLN A 12 -4.91 -9.42 -18.58
C GLN A 12 -5.37 -10.38 -17.47
N PHE A 13 -5.64 -9.85 -16.28
CA PHE A 13 -6.13 -10.65 -15.15
C PHE A 13 -7.48 -11.31 -15.46
N LEU A 14 -8.38 -10.60 -16.14
CA LEU A 14 -9.65 -11.18 -16.60
C LEU A 14 -9.46 -12.27 -17.64
N ALA A 15 -8.60 -12.04 -18.64
CA ALA A 15 -8.30 -13.03 -19.67
C ALA A 15 -7.68 -14.31 -19.06
N ASP A 16 -6.82 -14.16 -18.05
CA ASP A 16 -6.20 -15.29 -17.37
C ASP A 16 -7.19 -16.07 -16.50
N MET A 17 -8.16 -15.39 -15.85
CA MET A 17 -9.18 -16.07 -15.04
C MET A 17 -10.21 -16.84 -15.89
N GLU A 18 -10.65 -16.29 -17.03
CA GLU A 18 -11.64 -16.93 -17.92
C GLU A 18 -11.09 -18.20 -18.61
N ASN A 19 -9.78 -18.26 -18.79
CA ASN A 19 -9.09 -19.39 -19.40
C ASN A 19 -8.64 -20.48 -18.41
N ASN A 20 -8.77 -20.24 -17.10
CA ASN A 20 -8.31 -21.20 -16.11
C ASN A 20 -9.36 -22.30 -15.89
N ALA A 21 -8.98 -23.55 -16.17
CA ALA A 21 -9.83 -24.73 -16.06
C ALA A 21 -10.42 -24.93 -14.65
N LEU A 22 -9.72 -24.47 -13.60
CA LEU A 22 -10.19 -24.58 -12.21
C LEU A 22 -11.44 -23.73 -11.90
N PHE A 23 -11.67 -22.64 -12.65
CA PHE A 23 -12.80 -21.73 -12.39
C PHE A 23 -13.93 -21.90 -13.41
N ARG A 24 -13.67 -22.54 -14.54
CA ARG A 24 -14.65 -22.70 -15.64
C ARG A 24 -15.80 -23.62 -15.25
N ASP A 25 -15.53 -24.65 -14.46
CA ASP A 25 -16.50 -25.70 -14.17
C ASP A 25 -17.26 -25.50 -12.84
N ASP A 26 -16.80 -24.56 -12.00
CA ASP A 26 -17.39 -24.29 -10.69
C ASP A 26 -18.25 -23.01 -10.72
N ILE A 27 -19.56 -23.21 -10.61
CA ILE A 27 -20.58 -22.15 -10.61
C ILE A 27 -20.41 -21.17 -9.44
N GLU A 28 -19.99 -21.65 -8.26
CA GLU A 28 -19.78 -20.79 -7.10
C GLU A 28 -18.53 -19.93 -7.27
N CYS A 29 -17.46 -20.49 -7.84
CA CYS A 29 -16.26 -19.71 -8.21
C CYS A 29 -16.60 -18.62 -9.23
N GLN A 30 -17.39 -18.93 -10.26
CA GLN A 30 -17.84 -17.95 -11.26
C GLN A 30 -18.66 -16.81 -10.63
N LYS A 31 -19.55 -17.13 -9.67
CA LYS A 31 -20.31 -16.10 -8.94
C LYS A 31 -19.40 -15.17 -8.15
N LEU A 32 -18.39 -15.71 -7.47
CA LEU A 32 -17.41 -14.92 -6.71
C LEU A 32 -16.57 -14.01 -7.61
N ILE A 33 -16.13 -14.53 -8.77
CA ILE A 33 -15.39 -13.75 -9.76
C ILE A 33 -16.26 -12.61 -10.28
N MET A 34 -17.51 -12.89 -10.67
CA MET A 34 -18.43 -11.84 -11.13
C MET A 34 -18.74 -10.79 -10.06
N GLU A 35 -18.86 -11.20 -8.79
CA GLU A 35 -19.02 -10.28 -7.66
C GLU A 35 -17.81 -9.33 -7.56
N ALA A 36 -16.60 -9.88 -7.56
CA ALA A 36 -15.35 -9.11 -7.53
C ALA A 36 -15.23 -8.17 -8.74
N MET A 37 -15.53 -8.67 -9.94
CA MET A 37 -15.50 -7.88 -11.18
C MET A 37 -16.45 -6.69 -11.11
N LYS A 38 -17.71 -6.90 -10.71
CA LYS A 38 -18.68 -5.81 -10.57
C LYS A 38 -18.22 -4.77 -9.54
N TYR A 39 -17.64 -5.21 -8.43
CA TYR A 39 -17.14 -4.31 -7.39
C TYR A 39 -15.96 -3.44 -7.86
N HIS A 40 -15.06 -4.01 -8.65
CA HIS A 40 -13.90 -3.28 -9.20
C HIS A 40 -14.27 -2.38 -10.38
N LEU A 41 -15.13 -2.85 -11.30
CA LEU A 41 -15.52 -2.15 -12.53
C LEU A 41 -16.59 -1.08 -12.34
N LEU A 42 -17.42 -1.16 -11.29
CA LEU A 42 -18.53 -0.23 -11.04
C LEU A 42 -18.38 0.46 -9.68
N PRO A 43 -17.42 1.40 -9.52
CA PRO A 43 -17.19 2.10 -8.26
C PRO A 43 -18.45 2.77 -7.70
N GLU A 44 -19.30 3.32 -8.56
CA GLU A 44 -20.52 4.03 -8.18
C GLU A 44 -21.57 3.10 -7.55
N ARG A 45 -21.51 1.80 -7.85
CA ARG A 45 -22.45 0.79 -7.35
C ARG A 45 -21.97 0.04 -6.12
N ARG A 46 -20.75 0.31 -5.62
CA ARG A 46 -20.20 -0.33 -4.41
C ARG A 46 -21.11 -0.24 -3.18
N PRO A 47 -21.86 0.86 -2.92
CA PRO A 47 -22.80 0.89 -1.79
C PRO A 47 -23.89 -0.17 -1.86
N MET A 48 -24.23 -0.65 -3.06
CA MET A 48 -25.23 -1.70 -3.30
C MET A 48 -24.63 -3.11 -3.36
N LEU A 49 -23.30 -3.24 -3.40
CA LEU A 49 -22.55 -4.50 -3.52
C LEU A 49 -21.86 -4.87 -2.20
N GLN A 50 -22.57 -4.70 -1.09
CA GLN A 50 -22.05 -4.98 0.25
C GLN A 50 -22.20 -6.47 0.59
N SER A 51 -21.09 -7.13 0.87
CA SER A 51 -21.01 -8.53 1.30
C SER A 51 -19.94 -8.67 2.39
N PRO A 52 -19.92 -9.78 3.14
CA PRO A 52 -18.86 -10.03 4.11
C PRO A 52 -17.44 -9.95 3.51
N ARG A 53 -17.29 -10.19 2.20
CA ARG A 53 -16.01 -10.15 1.47
C ARG A 53 -15.63 -8.76 0.99
N THR A 54 -16.61 -7.88 0.76
CA THR A 54 -16.39 -6.48 0.36
C THR A 54 -16.26 -5.54 1.56
N LYS A 55 -16.55 -6.02 2.79
CA LYS A 55 -16.17 -5.31 4.01
C LYS A 55 -14.66 -5.07 3.98
N PRO A 56 -14.19 -3.82 4.12
CA PRO A 56 -12.79 -3.56 4.37
C PRO A 56 -12.33 -4.46 5.52
N ARG A 57 -11.24 -5.21 5.34
CA ARG A 57 -10.63 -5.98 6.43
C ARG A 57 -10.52 -5.05 7.63
N LYS A 58 -10.99 -5.47 8.82
CA LYS A 58 -11.00 -4.69 10.08
C LYS A 58 -9.57 -4.34 10.53
N SER A 59 -8.91 -3.49 9.77
CA SER A 59 -7.60 -2.88 10.00
C SER A 59 -7.74 -1.37 9.75
N THR A 60 -8.91 -0.83 10.10
CA THR A 60 -9.22 0.61 9.95
C THR A 60 -9.54 1.26 11.29
N THR A 61 -9.57 0.50 12.39
CA THR A 61 -9.63 1.11 13.74
C THR A 61 -8.27 1.65 14.18
N PHE A 62 -7.18 1.08 13.66
CA PHE A 62 -5.85 1.69 13.69
C PHE A 62 -5.39 1.84 12.24
N GLY A 63 -5.25 3.09 11.77
CA GLY A 63 -4.81 3.37 10.42
C GLY A 63 -3.48 2.68 10.12
N VAL A 64 -3.45 1.70 9.23
CA VAL A 64 -3.33 1.99 7.78
C VAL A 64 -2.38 3.12 7.39
N PHE A 65 -1.39 3.50 8.20
CA PHE A 65 -0.47 4.58 7.90
C PHE A 65 0.74 4.02 7.18
N LEU A 66 0.76 4.19 5.85
CA LEU A 66 1.97 3.96 5.10
C LEU A 66 2.87 5.18 5.32
N PHE A 67 3.89 5.00 6.14
CA PHE A 67 4.94 6.00 6.26
C PHE A 67 5.91 5.79 5.10
N PHE A 68 6.00 6.78 4.22
CA PHE A 68 7.09 6.81 3.26
C PHE A 68 8.03 7.91 3.69
N ILE A 69 9.28 7.50 3.86
CA ILE A 69 10.37 8.43 4.04
C ILE A 69 10.82 8.76 2.62
N THR A 70 10.28 9.85 2.07
CA THR A 70 10.49 10.20 0.68
C THR A 70 11.95 10.61 0.47
N SER A 71 12.68 9.77 -0.24
CA SER A 71 14.01 10.09 -0.78
C SER A 71 13.82 11.00 -1.99
N ILE A 72 13.49 12.27 -1.76
CA ILE A 72 13.50 13.27 -2.82
C ILE A 72 14.97 13.69 -3.02
N CYS A 73 15.53 13.22 -4.13
CA CYS A 73 16.87 13.47 -4.66
C CYS A 73 17.96 12.48 -4.21
N CYS A 74 18.59 11.82 -5.18
CA CYS A 74 19.80 11.01 -5.05
C CYS A 74 21.02 11.75 -4.43
N HIS A 75 20.91 13.06 -4.19
CA HIS A 75 21.90 13.90 -3.53
C HIS A 75 21.39 14.55 -2.23
N SER A 76 20.14 14.30 -1.82
CA SER A 76 19.49 14.86 -0.62
C SER A 76 18.73 13.74 0.10
N GLY A 77 19.40 13.04 1.00
CA GLY A 77 18.85 11.96 1.80
C GLY A 77 17.65 12.41 2.59
N ALA A 78 16.83 11.44 2.93
CA ALA A 78 15.54 11.72 3.47
C ALA A 78 15.67 12.33 4.86
N THR A 79 14.88 13.36 5.11
CA THR A 79 14.70 13.98 6.43
C THR A 79 13.22 14.10 6.76
N SER A 80 12.34 14.21 5.77
CA SER A 80 10.88 14.25 5.97
C SER A 80 10.28 12.85 6.11
N ILE A 81 9.47 12.66 7.14
CA ILE A 81 8.61 11.50 7.36
C ILE A 81 7.20 11.91 6.92
N GLU A 82 6.71 11.27 5.86
CA GLU A 82 5.37 11.50 5.35
C GLU A 82 4.49 10.29 5.59
N LYS A 83 3.23 10.56 5.92
CA LYS A 83 2.20 9.55 6.13
C LYS A 83 1.16 9.67 5.05
N TYR A 84 0.89 8.54 4.41
CA TYR A 84 -0.18 8.42 3.44
C TYR A 84 -1.46 7.89 4.11
N GLU A 85 -2.55 8.64 3.98
CA GLU A 85 -3.87 8.24 4.46
C GLU A 85 -4.69 7.69 3.30
N LEU A 86 -4.96 6.37 3.31
CA LEU A 86 -5.72 5.67 2.26
C LEU A 86 -7.14 6.22 2.07
N ARG A 87 -7.75 6.76 3.12
CA ARG A 87 -9.13 7.28 3.09
C ARG A 87 -9.23 8.58 2.30
N THR A 88 -8.24 9.45 2.45
CA THR A 88 -8.22 10.76 1.79
C THR A 88 -7.37 10.72 0.52
N ASN A 89 -6.60 9.65 0.31
CA ASN A 89 -5.63 9.53 -0.78
C ASN A 89 -4.63 10.70 -0.78
N MET A 90 -4.23 11.15 0.41
CA MET A 90 -3.33 12.28 0.58
C MET A 90 -2.09 11.91 1.38
N TRP A 91 -1.00 12.58 1.02
CA TRP A 91 0.26 12.57 1.76
C TRP A 91 0.24 13.72 2.77
N THR A 92 0.63 13.43 4.00
CA THR A 92 0.71 14.40 5.09
C THR A 92 2.09 14.33 5.74
N PRO A 93 2.81 15.46 5.88
CA PRO A 93 4.06 15.48 6.62
C PRO A 93 3.76 15.25 8.11
N VAL A 94 4.54 14.40 8.78
CA VAL A 94 4.33 14.03 10.19
C VAL A 94 5.46 14.51 11.07
N ALA A 95 6.70 14.29 10.66
CA ALA A 95 7.87 14.63 11.44
C ALA A 95 9.10 14.71 10.53
N ASN A 96 10.20 15.22 11.08
CA ASN A 96 11.50 15.13 10.44
C ASN A 96 12.44 14.25 11.28
N MET A 97 13.27 13.45 10.61
CA MET A 97 14.38 12.72 11.24
C MET A 97 15.45 13.71 11.73
N ASN A 98 16.19 13.35 12.77
CA ASN A 98 17.24 14.20 13.36
C ASN A 98 18.44 14.40 12.43
N GLY A 99 18.57 13.56 11.40
CA GLY A 99 19.64 13.63 10.43
C GLY A 99 19.20 13.04 9.10
N ARG A 100 19.97 13.35 8.06
CA ARG A 100 19.80 12.82 6.73
C ARG A 100 20.15 11.33 6.75
N ARG A 101 19.22 10.47 6.34
CA ARG A 101 19.46 9.02 6.26
C ARG A 101 19.12 8.48 4.88
N LEU A 102 19.93 7.53 4.42
CA LEU A 102 19.78 6.76 3.20
C LEU A 102 19.89 5.26 3.53
N GLN A 103 19.29 4.39 2.73
CA GLN A 103 19.47 2.93 2.85
C GLN A 103 19.24 2.36 4.27
N PHE A 104 18.25 2.88 4.99
CA PHE A 104 17.87 2.43 6.34
C PHE A 104 16.74 1.39 6.29
N GLY A 105 16.57 0.65 7.38
CA GLY A 105 15.41 -0.21 7.61
C GLY A 105 14.35 0.51 8.44
N VAL A 106 13.08 0.15 8.24
CA VAL A 106 11.95 0.68 9.03
C VAL A 106 11.10 -0.47 9.55
N ALA A 107 10.67 -0.38 10.81
CA ALA A 107 9.75 -1.33 11.43
C ALA A 107 8.74 -0.60 12.32
N VAL A 108 7.55 -1.18 12.50
CA VAL A 108 6.57 -0.70 13.48
C VAL A 108 6.55 -1.68 14.65
N LEU A 109 6.73 -1.15 15.86
CA LEU A 109 6.68 -1.91 17.12
C LEU A 109 5.98 -1.06 18.17
N ASP A 110 5.01 -1.63 18.89
CA ASP A 110 4.24 -0.94 19.94
C ASP A 110 3.71 0.44 19.52
N ASP A 111 3.08 0.50 18.34
CA ASP A 111 2.51 1.71 17.72
C ASP A 111 3.53 2.84 17.47
N LYS A 112 4.83 2.52 17.44
CA LYS A 112 5.92 3.45 17.09
C LYS A 112 6.65 3.01 15.84
N LEU A 113 7.07 3.99 15.04
CA LEU A 113 7.85 3.77 13.82
C LEU A 113 9.34 3.83 14.19
N TYR A 114 10.08 2.75 13.99
CA TYR A 114 11.53 2.71 14.23
C TYR A 114 12.28 2.77 12.92
N VAL A 115 13.24 3.67 12.84
CA VAL A 115 14.21 3.78 11.74
C VAL A 115 15.55 3.27 12.23
N VAL A 116 16.06 2.21 11.61
CA VAL A 116 17.27 1.51 12.04
C VAL A 116 18.38 1.68 11.01
N GLY A 117 19.52 2.19 11.47
CA GLY A 117 20.76 2.28 10.72
C GLY A 117 20.70 3.29 9.57
N GLY A 118 21.17 2.85 8.40
CA GLY A 118 21.29 3.67 7.20
C GLY A 118 22.67 4.30 7.01
N ARG A 119 22.74 5.29 6.14
CA ARG A 119 23.95 6.04 5.80
C ARG A 119 23.65 7.53 5.68
N ASP A 120 24.53 8.36 6.22
CA ASP A 120 24.48 9.82 6.03
C ASP A 120 25.59 10.25 5.05
N GLY A 121 25.51 9.75 3.81
CA GLY A 121 26.50 10.00 2.76
C GLY A 121 27.79 9.19 2.93
N LEU A 122 28.69 9.64 3.80
CA LEU A 122 30.02 9.05 3.97
C LEU A 122 30.11 8.07 5.15
N LYS A 123 29.17 8.12 6.09
CA LYS A 123 29.17 7.28 7.30
C LYS A 123 27.99 6.32 7.31
N THR A 124 28.27 5.07 7.67
CA THR A 124 27.23 4.10 8.05
C THR A 124 26.79 4.38 9.47
N LEU A 125 25.48 4.41 9.69
CA LEU A 125 24.87 4.67 10.98
C LEU A 125 24.54 3.33 11.65
N ASN A 126 24.89 3.21 12.93
CA ASN A 126 24.50 2.11 13.82
C ASN A 126 23.43 2.56 14.84
N THR A 127 22.79 3.70 14.60
CA THR A 127 21.81 4.32 15.49
C THR A 127 20.38 3.93 15.09
N VAL A 128 19.47 3.97 16.05
CA VAL A 128 18.03 3.81 15.88
C VAL A 128 17.31 5.06 16.36
N GLU A 129 16.24 5.45 15.69
CA GLU A 129 15.35 6.55 16.11
C GLU A 129 13.87 6.14 15.98
N CYS A 130 13.00 6.74 16.80
CA CYS A 130 11.55 6.48 16.84
C CYS A 130 10.72 7.75 17.01
#